data_AF-A0A0Q7NI93-F1
#
_entry.id   AF-A0A0Q7NI93-F1
#
_cell.length_a   1.000
_cell.length_b   1.000
_cell.length_c   1.000
_cell.angle_alpha   90.00
_cell.angle_beta   90.00
_cell.angle_gamma   90.00
#
_symmetry.space_group_name_H-M   'P 1'
#
loop_
_entity.id
_entity.type
_entity.pdbx_description
1 polymer ?
#
loop_
_entity_poly.entity_id
_entity_poly.type
_entity_poly.pdbx_seq_one_letter_code
_entity_poly.pdbx_strand_id
1 'polypeptide(L)'
;MSPTQLESPASSPRATQHIVDGVLSAIPARSIQGNVLREEIRAVVVEYLEHADGARKLDSRAALYPAAARWAATGVPIETVQHLVHTGFRLHLDDHATKFLRHNNINHVMDAMHTVNATVSRAYLEVASSATQRSGHQAVARALLSGRHAISVARECGIALTDHYTVLAVAADTSVRGAVSPGSFLEMLVGRVGQPMSALHSDLGGTILIQGCPDTEEIGDLVRQTALVVVAIEVDRDRIPSATEDGHELLDVVRRLHRPPGLYHFDDLAIEYQLTRPGPGRDRLETALDAVAEDPELVATLRAHINNGLNRRLTAREMHIHQNTVDYRLKRIYRLARLDSHDPGLIWKLRAALTVRDYLGLENNEEEASPI
;
A
#
# COMPACT_ATOMS: atom_id res chain seq x y z
N MET A 1 -2.08 -65.37 -38.02
CA MET A 1 -1.64 -64.38 -37.02
C MET A 1 -0.92 -63.26 -37.75
N SER A 2 -1.48 -62.06 -37.68
CA SER A 2 -0.83 -60.73 -37.72
C SER A 2 -1.94 -59.69 -37.76
N PRO A 3 -2.08 -58.81 -36.76
CA PRO A 3 -3.17 -57.86 -36.67
C PRO A 3 -2.84 -56.56 -37.41
N THR A 4 -3.77 -56.09 -38.23
CA THR A 4 -3.72 -54.75 -38.85
C THR A 4 -4.18 -53.74 -37.80
N GLN A 5 -3.26 -52.88 -37.37
CA GLN A 5 -3.54 -51.75 -36.49
C GLN A 5 -4.49 -50.76 -37.19
N LEU A 6 -5.63 -50.48 -36.56
CA LEU A 6 -6.40 -49.28 -36.83
C LEU A 6 -5.72 -48.11 -36.13
N GLU A 7 -5.06 -47.25 -36.88
CA GLU A 7 -4.60 -45.95 -36.42
C GLU A 7 -5.80 -45.05 -36.08
N SER A 8 -5.82 -44.54 -34.85
CA SER A 8 -6.69 -43.43 -34.45
C SER A 8 -6.22 -42.14 -35.12
N PRO A 9 -7.12 -41.29 -35.65
CA PRO A 9 -6.70 -40.01 -36.22
C PRO A 9 -6.35 -39.06 -35.07
N ALA A 10 -5.05 -38.82 -34.90
CA ALA A 10 -4.54 -37.73 -34.08
C ALA A 10 -5.08 -36.40 -34.64
N SER A 11 -5.80 -35.64 -33.81
CA SER A 11 -6.14 -34.24 -34.10
C SER A 11 -4.84 -33.47 -34.38
N SER A 12 -4.76 -32.81 -35.54
CA SER A 12 -3.51 -32.22 -36.02
C SER A 12 -3.26 -30.84 -35.41
N PRO A 13 -2.06 -30.53 -34.87
CA PRO A 13 -1.70 -29.20 -34.37
C PRO A 13 -1.84 -28.05 -35.38
N ARG A 14 -2.00 -28.35 -36.68
CA ARG A 14 -2.28 -27.35 -37.74
C ARG A 14 -3.69 -26.75 -37.68
N ALA A 15 -4.68 -27.51 -37.21
CA ALA A 15 -6.05 -27.04 -37.02
C ALA A 15 -6.13 -25.91 -36.00
N THR A 16 -5.51 -26.15 -34.84
CA THR A 16 -5.37 -25.18 -33.76
C THR A 16 -4.61 -23.92 -34.22
N GLN A 17 -3.62 -24.06 -35.10
CA GLN A 17 -2.85 -22.93 -35.63
C GLN A 17 -3.66 -21.99 -36.55
N HIS A 18 -4.59 -22.52 -37.33
CA HIS A 18 -5.43 -21.70 -38.23
C HIS A 18 -6.51 -20.92 -37.47
N ILE A 19 -7.07 -21.54 -36.42
CA ILE A 19 -7.97 -20.89 -35.45
C ILE A 19 -7.28 -19.67 -34.80
N VAL A 20 -6.02 -19.86 -34.45
CA VAL A 20 -5.16 -18.85 -33.84
C VAL A 20 -4.94 -17.66 -34.78
N ASP A 21 -4.56 -17.90 -36.03
CA ASP A 21 -4.23 -16.83 -36.98
C ASP A 21 -5.48 -15.98 -37.31
N GLY A 22 -6.67 -16.58 -37.34
CA GLY A 22 -7.94 -15.87 -37.52
C GLY A 22 -8.30 -14.97 -36.34
N VAL A 23 -8.11 -15.45 -35.11
CA VAL A 23 -8.32 -14.68 -33.86
C VAL A 23 -7.36 -13.49 -33.77
N LEU A 24 -6.10 -13.68 -34.19
CA LEU A 24 -5.07 -12.63 -34.26
C LEU A 24 -5.31 -11.60 -35.38
N SER A 25 -6.13 -11.88 -36.39
CA SER A 25 -6.44 -10.88 -37.42
C SER A 25 -7.45 -9.81 -36.94
N ALA A 26 -8.20 -10.10 -35.86
CA ALA A 26 -9.36 -9.33 -35.46
C ALA A 26 -9.12 -8.25 -34.36
N ILE A 27 -7.93 -8.19 -33.76
CA ILE A 27 -7.61 -7.20 -32.72
C ILE A 27 -6.68 -6.12 -33.30
N PRO A 28 -6.90 -4.82 -33.08
CA PRO A 28 -5.92 -3.81 -33.46
C PRO A 28 -4.60 -4.01 -32.67
N ALA A 29 -3.47 -4.22 -33.35
CA ALA A 29 -2.16 -4.32 -32.69
C ALA A 29 -1.77 -2.96 -32.11
N ARG A 30 -1.71 -2.84 -30.78
CA ARG A 30 -1.15 -1.66 -30.11
C ARG A 30 -0.31 -2.08 -28.90
N SER A 31 0.96 -1.67 -28.90
CA SER A 31 2.00 -1.88 -27.87
C SER A 31 2.47 -3.33 -27.65
N ILE A 32 3.70 -3.49 -27.12
CA ILE A 32 4.34 -4.79 -26.81
C ILE A 32 3.53 -5.56 -25.75
N GLN A 33 2.98 -4.87 -24.75
CA GLN A 33 2.09 -5.46 -23.74
C GLN A 33 0.78 -6.00 -24.36
N GLY A 34 0.23 -5.31 -25.36
CA GLY A 34 -0.96 -5.76 -26.09
C GLY A 34 -0.76 -7.07 -26.85
N ASN A 35 0.46 -7.35 -27.33
CA ASN A 35 0.77 -8.61 -28.01
C ASN A 35 0.89 -9.80 -27.03
N VAL A 36 1.41 -9.58 -25.82
CA VAL A 36 1.49 -10.64 -24.78
C VAL A 36 0.10 -11.02 -24.27
N LEU A 37 -0.74 -10.04 -23.99
CA LEU A 37 -2.14 -10.24 -23.58
C LEU A 37 -2.95 -11.01 -24.64
N ARG A 38 -2.69 -10.73 -25.91
CA ARG A 38 -3.32 -11.40 -27.06
C ARG A 38 -2.92 -12.88 -27.17
N GLU A 39 -1.65 -13.21 -26.98
CA GLU A 39 -1.18 -14.60 -26.94
C GLU A 39 -1.70 -15.35 -25.69
N GLU A 40 -1.84 -14.66 -24.57
CA GLU A 40 -2.45 -15.23 -23.35
C GLU A 40 -3.94 -15.54 -23.55
N ILE A 41 -4.71 -14.60 -24.10
CA ILE A 41 -6.13 -14.80 -24.44
C ILE A 41 -6.26 -15.99 -25.42
N ARG A 42 -5.41 -16.04 -26.43
CA ARG A 42 -5.34 -17.14 -27.41
C ARG A 42 -5.09 -18.49 -26.73
N ALA A 43 -4.06 -18.59 -25.90
CA ALA A 43 -3.68 -19.83 -25.23
C ALA A 43 -4.82 -20.36 -24.36
N VAL A 44 -5.49 -19.49 -23.59
CA VAL A 44 -6.61 -19.86 -22.73
C VAL A 44 -7.81 -20.33 -23.55
N VAL A 45 -8.16 -19.65 -24.65
CA VAL A 45 -9.29 -20.04 -25.52
C VAL A 45 -9.03 -21.38 -26.21
N VAL A 46 -7.81 -21.59 -26.73
CA VAL A 46 -7.40 -22.86 -27.37
C VAL A 46 -7.45 -24.02 -26.37
N GLU A 47 -6.86 -23.84 -25.18
CA GLU A 47 -6.87 -24.86 -24.14
C GLU A 47 -8.31 -25.24 -23.78
N TYR A 48 -9.22 -24.27 -23.67
CA TYR A 48 -10.62 -24.55 -23.35
C TYR A 48 -11.37 -25.31 -24.45
N LEU A 49 -11.09 -25.00 -25.72
CA LEU A 49 -11.71 -25.66 -26.88
C LEU A 49 -11.22 -27.10 -27.05
N GLU A 50 -9.93 -27.36 -26.83
CA GLU A 50 -9.36 -28.72 -26.88
C GLU A 50 -9.89 -29.62 -25.75
N HIS A 51 -10.26 -29.04 -24.61
CA HIS A 51 -10.84 -29.78 -23.47
C HIS A 51 -12.37 -29.96 -23.54
N ALA A 52 -13.07 -29.22 -24.40
CA ALA A 52 -14.50 -29.41 -24.66
C ALA A 52 -14.82 -30.76 -25.33
N ASP A 53 -13.82 -31.41 -25.96
CA ASP A 53 -13.93 -32.69 -26.67
C ASP A 53 -13.76 -33.94 -25.76
N GLY A 54 -13.61 -33.76 -24.43
CA GLY A 54 -14.07 -34.78 -23.47
C GLY A 54 -13.10 -35.53 -22.54
N ALA A 55 -11.89 -35.06 -22.18
CA ALA A 55 -10.99 -35.87 -21.32
C ALA A 55 -10.36 -35.23 -20.07
N ARG A 56 -10.49 -33.92 -19.80
CA ARG A 56 -9.94 -33.32 -18.55
C ARG A 56 -10.75 -32.11 -18.13
N LYS A 57 -11.63 -32.28 -17.13
CA LYS A 57 -12.75 -31.36 -16.87
C LYS A 57 -12.54 -30.35 -15.74
N LEU A 58 -11.40 -30.34 -15.04
CA LEU A 58 -11.28 -29.62 -13.75
C LEU A 58 -10.26 -28.48 -13.65
N ASP A 59 -9.21 -28.40 -14.48
CA ASP A 59 -8.14 -27.39 -14.30
C ASP A 59 -8.36 -26.11 -15.13
N SER A 60 -8.71 -26.22 -16.42
CA SER A 60 -8.78 -25.05 -17.32
C SER A 60 -9.88 -24.05 -16.95
N ARG A 61 -10.95 -24.50 -16.28
CA ARG A 61 -12.00 -23.62 -15.72
C ARG A 61 -11.46 -22.68 -14.63
N ALA A 62 -10.53 -23.17 -13.81
CA ALA A 62 -9.94 -22.41 -12.72
C ALA A 62 -8.94 -21.36 -13.22
N ALA A 63 -8.33 -21.56 -14.40
CA ALA A 63 -7.38 -20.64 -15.00
C ALA A 63 -8.03 -19.45 -15.76
N LEU A 64 -9.24 -19.64 -16.30
CA LEU A 64 -9.92 -18.62 -17.11
C LEU A 64 -10.34 -17.39 -16.30
N TYR A 65 -10.91 -17.59 -15.10
CA TYR A 65 -11.37 -16.46 -14.28
C TYR A 65 -10.21 -15.53 -13.86
N PRO A 66 -9.08 -16.02 -13.30
CA PRO A 66 -7.93 -15.19 -12.96
C PRO A 66 -7.35 -14.44 -14.17
N ALA A 67 -7.32 -15.08 -15.35
CA ALA A 67 -6.86 -14.45 -16.58
C ALA A 67 -7.80 -13.31 -17.00
N ALA A 68 -9.11 -13.56 -17.04
CA ALA A 68 -10.12 -12.54 -17.35
C ALA A 68 -10.10 -11.36 -16.37
N ALA A 69 -9.91 -11.62 -15.07
CA ALA A 69 -9.76 -10.58 -14.05
C ALA A 69 -8.51 -9.72 -14.30
N ARG A 70 -7.36 -10.32 -14.66
CA ARG A 70 -6.15 -9.57 -15.03
C ARG A 70 -6.36 -8.70 -16.27
N TRP A 71 -7.03 -9.22 -17.30
CA TRP A 71 -7.32 -8.46 -18.51
C TRP A 71 -8.19 -7.23 -18.21
N ALA A 72 -9.24 -7.42 -17.40
CA ALA A 72 -10.10 -6.34 -16.95
C ALA A 72 -9.32 -5.30 -16.12
N ALA A 73 -8.46 -5.75 -15.19
CA ALA A 73 -7.62 -4.86 -14.38
C ALA A 73 -6.59 -4.07 -15.22
N THR A 74 -6.15 -4.62 -16.35
CA THR A 74 -5.22 -3.97 -17.29
C THR A 74 -5.95 -3.05 -18.29
N GLY A 75 -7.29 -2.98 -18.25
CA GLY A 75 -8.09 -2.09 -19.08
C GLY A 75 -8.37 -2.61 -20.50
N VAL A 76 -8.28 -3.92 -20.73
CA VAL A 76 -8.71 -4.51 -22.01
C VAL A 76 -10.24 -4.39 -22.12
N PRO A 77 -10.81 -3.92 -23.25
CA PRO A 77 -12.27 -3.85 -23.41
C PRO A 77 -12.91 -5.25 -23.44
N ILE A 78 -14.04 -5.41 -22.75
CA ILE A 78 -14.75 -6.71 -22.69
C ILE A 78 -15.18 -7.19 -24.09
N GLU A 79 -15.54 -6.26 -24.96
CA GLU A 79 -15.97 -6.53 -26.34
C GLU A 79 -14.82 -7.19 -27.14
N THR A 80 -13.57 -6.82 -26.83
CA THR A 80 -12.39 -7.40 -27.47
C THR A 80 -12.25 -8.86 -27.05
N VAL A 81 -12.34 -9.15 -25.75
CA VAL A 81 -12.23 -10.54 -25.25
C VAL A 81 -13.39 -11.41 -25.77
N GLN A 82 -14.62 -10.89 -25.75
CA GLN A 82 -15.78 -11.59 -26.28
C GLN A 82 -15.64 -11.89 -27.77
N HIS A 83 -15.18 -10.93 -28.58
CA HIS A 83 -14.97 -11.14 -30.01
C HIS A 83 -13.97 -12.27 -30.28
N LEU A 84 -12.91 -12.39 -29.47
CA LEU A 84 -11.89 -13.42 -29.62
C LEU A 84 -12.37 -14.80 -29.22
N VAL A 85 -13.11 -14.89 -28.12
CA VAL A 85 -13.79 -16.11 -27.71
C VAL A 85 -14.71 -16.58 -28.85
N HIS A 86 -15.60 -15.71 -29.34
CA HIS A 86 -16.51 -16.04 -30.43
C HIS A 86 -15.78 -16.47 -31.71
N THR A 87 -14.69 -15.78 -32.08
CA THR A 87 -13.89 -16.12 -33.26
C THR A 87 -13.22 -17.48 -33.10
N GLY A 88 -12.67 -17.78 -31.92
CA GLY A 88 -12.07 -19.09 -31.62
C GLY A 88 -13.08 -20.24 -31.71
N PHE A 89 -14.27 -20.07 -31.13
CA PHE A 89 -15.36 -21.04 -31.22
C PHE A 89 -15.84 -21.26 -32.66
N ARG A 90 -15.96 -20.19 -33.47
CA ARG A 90 -16.35 -20.29 -34.88
C ARG A 90 -15.33 -21.09 -35.68
N LEU A 91 -14.04 -20.78 -35.54
CA LEU A 91 -12.99 -21.48 -36.27
C LEU A 91 -12.86 -22.95 -35.82
N HIS A 92 -13.11 -23.25 -34.54
CA HIS A 92 -13.19 -24.63 -34.05
C HIS A 92 -14.37 -25.40 -34.66
N LEU A 93 -15.54 -24.77 -34.78
CA LEU A 93 -16.69 -25.34 -35.47
C LEU A 93 -16.39 -25.60 -36.96
N ASP A 94 -15.74 -24.66 -37.65
CA ASP A 94 -15.38 -24.80 -39.07
C ASP A 94 -14.41 -25.97 -39.30
N ASP A 95 -13.41 -26.14 -38.44
CA ASP A 95 -12.39 -27.17 -38.57
C ASP A 95 -12.91 -28.59 -38.24
N HIS A 96 -13.91 -28.69 -37.35
CA HIS A 96 -14.48 -29.96 -36.90
C HIS A 96 -15.89 -30.23 -37.45
N ALA A 97 -16.34 -29.44 -38.44
CA ALA A 97 -17.70 -29.47 -39.00
C ALA A 97 -18.17 -30.88 -39.43
N THR A 98 -17.28 -31.71 -39.97
CA THR A 98 -17.58 -33.09 -40.40
C THR A 98 -17.76 -34.07 -39.24
N LYS A 99 -17.12 -33.83 -38.10
CA LYS A 99 -17.23 -34.61 -36.85
C LYS A 99 -18.52 -34.27 -36.09
N PHE A 100 -18.89 -32.99 -36.06
CA PHE A 100 -20.07 -32.47 -35.34
C PHE A 100 -21.40 -33.04 -35.85
N LEU A 101 -21.52 -33.28 -37.15
CA LEU A 101 -22.72 -33.87 -37.77
C LEU A 101 -23.03 -35.30 -37.32
N ARG A 102 -22.11 -35.98 -36.62
CA ARG A 102 -22.27 -37.40 -36.23
C ARG A 102 -22.63 -37.66 -34.76
N HIS A 103 -22.42 -36.73 -33.82
CA HIS A 103 -22.41 -37.06 -32.37
C HIS A 103 -23.11 -36.10 -31.38
N ASN A 104 -24.09 -35.27 -31.79
CA ASN A 104 -24.78 -34.34 -30.86
C ASN A 104 -23.83 -33.34 -30.12
N ASN A 105 -22.61 -33.15 -30.64
CA ASN A 105 -21.56 -32.34 -30.02
C ASN A 105 -21.80 -30.81 -30.10
N ILE A 106 -22.81 -30.36 -30.86
CA ILE A 106 -23.19 -28.94 -30.94
C ILE A 106 -23.63 -28.38 -29.59
N ASN A 107 -24.37 -29.15 -28.80
CA ASN A 107 -24.82 -28.70 -27.47
C ASN A 107 -23.62 -28.51 -26.53
N HIS A 108 -22.63 -29.39 -26.58
CA HIS A 108 -21.42 -29.26 -25.77
C HIS A 108 -20.58 -28.03 -26.12
N VAL A 109 -20.48 -27.69 -27.41
CA VAL A 109 -19.80 -26.47 -27.84
C VAL A 109 -20.56 -25.23 -27.40
N MET A 110 -21.89 -25.22 -27.54
CA MET A 110 -22.72 -24.11 -27.07
C MET A 110 -22.66 -23.94 -25.55
N ASP A 111 -22.67 -25.04 -24.78
CA ASP A 111 -22.50 -25.03 -23.32
C ASP A 111 -21.11 -24.51 -22.92
N ALA A 112 -20.06 -24.92 -23.63
CA ALA A 112 -18.70 -24.43 -23.40
C ALA A 112 -18.61 -22.93 -23.70
N MET A 113 -19.17 -22.47 -24.81
CA MET A 113 -19.22 -21.06 -25.19
C MET A 113 -19.98 -20.21 -24.17
N HIS A 114 -21.15 -20.69 -23.72
CA HIS A 114 -21.92 -20.03 -22.68
C HIS A 114 -21.14 -19.95 -21.37
N THR A 115 -20.47 -21.04 -20.97
CA THR A 115 -19.65 -21.10 -19.76
C THR A 115 -18.51 -20.08 -19.80
N VAL A 116 -17.79 -20.01 -20.92
CA VAL A 116 -16.68 -19.05 -21.10
C VAL A 116 -17.20 -17.62 -21.04
N ASN A 117 -18.27 -17.29 -21.78
CA ASN A 117 -18.80 -15.94 -21.81
C ASN A 117 -19.35 -15.50 -20.44
N ALA A 118 -20.02 -16.40 -19.72
CA ALA A 118 -20.49 -16.15 -18.36
C ALA A 118 -19.32 -15.91 -17.37
N THR A 119 -18.22 -16.65 -17.52
CA THR A 119 -17.02 -16.52 -16.67
C THR A 119 -16.30 -15.20 -16.92
N VAL A 120 -16.07 -14.85 -18.18
CA VAL A 120 -15.46 -13.57 -18.58
C VAL A 120 -16.33 -12.40 -18.12
N SER A 121 -17.63 -12.45 -18.38
CA SER A 121 -18.56 -11.38 -17.97
C SER A 121 -18.57 -11.21 -16.45
N ARG A 122 -18.54 -12.31 -15.68
CA ARG A 122 -18.47 -12.25 -14.22
C ARG A 122 -17.17 -11.60 -13.74
N ALA A 123 -16.01 -12.00 -14.25
CA ALA A 123 -14.73 -11.42 -13.88
C ALA A 123 -14.67 -9.92 -14.17
N TYR A 124 -15.19 -9.49 -15.33
CA TYR A 124 -15.25 -8.08 -15.70
C TYR A 124 -16.21 -7.26 -14.83
N LEU A 125 -17.42 -7.79 -14.56
CA LEU A 125 -18.37 -7.15 -13.64
C LEU A 125 -17.80 -7.01 -12.23
N GLU A 126 -17.07 -8.01 -11.77
CA GLU A 126 -16.46 -8.00 -10.44
C GLU A 126 -15.35 -6.94 -10.34
N VAL A 127 -14.46 -6.86 -11.33
CA VAL A 127 -13.43 -5.81 -11.40
C VAL A 127 -14.05 -4.41 -11.50
N ALA A 128 -15.09 -4.24 -12.33
CA ALA A 128 -15.80 -2.97 -12.46
C ALA A 128 -16.56 -2.57 -11.18
N SER A 129 -17.20 -3.54 -10.52
CA SER A 129 -17.88 -3.33 -9.23
C SER A 129 -16.89 -2.98 -8.14
N SER A 130 -15.72 -3.61 -8.10
CA SER A 130 -14.64 -3.31 -7.16
C SER A 130 -14.09 -1.91 -7.37
N ALA A 131 -13.94 -1.47 -8.64
CA ALA A 131 -13.52 -0.11 -8.95
C ALA A 131 -14.57 0.93 -8.52
N THR A 132 -15.86 0.63 -8.73
CA THR A 132 -16.98 1.50 -8.31
C THR A 132 -17.12 1.56 -6.79
N GLN A 133 -16.93 0.43 -6.10
CA GLN A 133 -16.89 0.40 -4.63
C GLN A 133 -15.70 1.19 -4.11
N ARG A 134 -14.51 1.06 -4.72
CA ARG A 134 -13.34 1.86 -4.35
C ARG A 134 -13.57 3.35 -4.54
N SER A 135 -14.19 3.77 -5.65
CA SER A 135 -14.51 5.18 -5.88
C SER A 135 -15.56 5.71 -4.89
N GLY A 136 -16.56 4.89 -4.52
CA GLY A 136 -17.55 5.21 -3.49
C GLY A 136 -16.93 5.36 -2.09
N HIS A 137 -16.13 4.38 -1.66
CA HIS A 137 -15.40 4.46 -0.38
C HIS A 137 -14.44 5.64 -0.34
N GLN A 138 -13.77 5.95 -1.45
CA GLN A 138 -12.90 7.12 -1.55
C GLN A 138 -13.68 8.44 -1.45
N ALA A 139 -14.86 8.53 -2.08
CA ALA A 139 -15.72 9.70 -1.98
C ALA A 139 -16.23 9.92 -0.55
N VAL A 140 -16.68 8.86 0.12
CA VAL A 140 -17.09 8.89 1.53
C VAL A 140 -15.92 9.27 2.43
N ALA A 141 -14.76 8.66 2.24
CA ALA A 141 -13.58 8.96 3.05
C ALA A 141 -13.15 10.42 2.91
N ARG A 142 -13.14 10.97 1.70
CA ARG A 142 -12.89 12.41 1.47
C ARG A 142 -13.93 13.30 2.13
N ALA A 143 -15.20 12.92 2.07
CA ALA A 143 -16.28 13.67 2.74
C ALA A 143 -16.08 13.68 4.27
N LEU A 144 -15.72 12.54 4.86
CA LEU A 144 -15.38 12.40 6.28
C LEU A 144 -14.17 13.25 6.67
N LEU A 145 -13.07 13.20 5.90
CA LEU A 145 -11.89 14.03 6.12
C LEU A 145 -12.22 15.54 6.08
N SER A 146 -13.06 15.94 5.12
CA SER A 146 -13.45 17.35 4.98
C SER A 146 -14.46 17.83 6.04
N GLY A 147 -15.01 16.91 6.84
CA GLY A 147 -16.10 17.19 7.78
C GLY A 147 -17.41 17.61 7.12
N ARG A 148 -17.56 17.45 5.80
CA ARG A 148 -18.68 18.00 5.01
C ARG A 148 -19.41 16.91 4.23
N HIS A 149 -20.74 16.95 4.26
CA HIS A 149 -21.64 16.11 3.46
C HIS A 149 -21.45 14.58 3.58
N ALA A 150 -20.73 14.08 4.58
CA ALA A 150 -20.43 12.66 4.74
C ALA A 150 -21.68 11.77 4.74
N ILE A 151 -22.76 12.19 5.41
CA ILE A 151 -24.01 11.42 5.48
C ILE A 151 -24.68 11.32 4.09
N SER A 152 -24.71 12.41 3.33
CA SER A 152 -25.33 12.43 2.00
C SER A 152 -24.55 11.57 1.01
N VAL A 153 -23.22 11.74 0.97
CA VAL A 153 -22.34 10.96 0.08
C VAL A 153 -22.38 9.48 0.45
N ALA A 154 -22.37 9.14 1.75
CA ALA A 154 -22.47 7.75 2.18
C ALA A 154 -23.80 7.09 1.78
N ARG A 155 -24.91 7.83 1.86
CA ARG A 155 -26.22 7.36 1.37
C ARG A 155 -26.22 7.14 -0.15
N GLU A 156 -25.63 8.06 -0.91
CA GLU A 156 -25.50 7.92 -2.38
C GLU A 156 -24.63 6.71 -2.77
N CYS A 157 -23.56 6.45 -2.01
CA CYS A 157 -22.67 5.31 -2.24
C CYS A 157 -23.14 4.00 -1.60
N GLY A 158 -24.22 4.01 -0.81
CA GLY A 158 -24.74 2.83 -0.11
C GLY A 158 -23.84 2.30 1.01
N ILE A 159 -23.02 3.17 1.62
CA ILE A 159 -22.06 2.82 2.67
C ILE A 159 -22.65 3.20 4.05
N ALA A 160 -22.67 2.25 4.98
CA ALA A 160 -23.07 2.51 6.35
C ALA A 160 -21.97 3.27 7.10
N LEU A 161 -22.33 4.33 7.82
CA LEU A 161 -21.41 5.07 8.68
C LEU A 161 -21.48 4.53 10.10
N THR A 162 -20.33 4.47 10.77
CA THR A 162 -20.21 4.21 12.20
C THR A 162 -20.04 5.52 12.96
N ASP A 163 -20.02 5.45 14.29
CA ASP A 163 -19.72 6.62 15.13
C ASP A 163 -18.24 6.68 15.54
N HIS A 164 -17.54 5.54 15.56
CA HIS A 164 -16.10 5.46 15.86
C HIS A 164 -15.29 5.05 14.63
N TYR A 165 -14.09 5.62 14.52
CA TYR A 165 -13.13 5.42 13.44
C TYR A 165 -11.70 5.42 13.96
N THR A 166 -10.83 4.68 13.28
CA THR A 166 -9.38 4.81 13.41
C THR A 166 -8.83 5.52 12.17
N VAL A 167 -8.18 6.66 12.39
CA VAL A 167 -7.46 7.41 11.35
C VAL A 167 -6.02 6.94 11.33
N LEU A 168 -5.57 6.48 10.16
CA LEU A 168 -4.18 6.14 9.90
C LEU A 168 -3.55 7.19 9.00
N ALA A 169 -2.61 7.97 9.53
CA ALA A 169 -1.70 8.78 8.73
C ALA A 169 -0.49 7.92 8.36
N VAL A 170 -0.23 7.77 7.06
CA VAL A 170 0.77 6.84 6.52
C VAL A 170 1.76 7.62 5.68
N ALA A 171 3.05 7.33 5.85
CA ALA A 171 4.08 7.80 4.94
C ALA A 171 5.11 6.71 4.65
N ALA A 172 5.54 6.69 3.39
CA ALA A 172 6.64 5.85 2.97
C ALA A 172 7.96 6.48 3.43
N ASP A 173 8.80 5.67 4.05
CA ASP A 173 10.18 6.06 4.28
C ASP A 173 10.96 5.93 2.97
N THR A 174 11.15 7.05 2.28
CA THR A 174 11.87 7.11 1.00
C THR A 174 13.36 6.77 1.12
N SER A 175 13.91 6.72 2.34
CA SER A 175 15.28 6.28 2.58
C SER A 175 15.45 4.76 2.48
N VAL A 176 14.35 4.00 2.64
CA VAL A 176 14.35 2.54 2.60
C VAL A 176 13.99 2.03 1.21
N ARG A 177 14.93 1.34 0.54
CA ARG A 177 14.65 0.69 -0.74
C ARG A 177 13.64 -0.45 -0.55
N GLY A 178 12.54 -0.42 -1.31
CA GLY A 178 11.51 -1.44 -1.29
C GLY A 178 10.39 -1.19 -0.29
N ALA A 179 10.25 0.04 0.23
CA ALA A 179 9.09 0.44 1.00
C ALA A 179 7.80 0.17 0.20
N VAL A 180 6.82 -0.42 0.87
CA VAL A 180 5.51 -0.71 0.28
C VAL A 180 4.77 0.60 0.09
N SER A 181 4.10 0.80 -1.04
CA SER A 181 3.32 2.03 -1.25
C SER A 181 2.11 2.06 -0.30
N PRO A 182 1.62 3.25 0.09
CA PRO A 182 0.39 3.35 0.88
C PRO A 182 -0.83 2.67 0.22
N GLY A 183 -0.86 2.62 -1.11
CA GLY A 183 -1.89 1.89 -1.86
C GLY A 183 -1.79 0.36 -1.68
N SER A 184 -0.59 -0.21 -1.77
CA SER A 184 -0.38 -1.63 -1.49
C SER A 184 -0.60 -1.98 -0.02
N PHE A 185 -0.29 -1.07 0.91
CA PHE A 185 -0.62 -1.26 2.32
C PHE A 185 -2.14 -1.25 2.57
N LEU A 186 -2.89 -0.39 1.89
CA LEU A 186 -4.35 -0.44 1.92
C LEU A 186 -4.86 -1.81 1.46
N GLU A 187 -4.33 -2.37 0.37
CA GLU A 187 -4.70 -3.71 -0.09
C GLU A 187 -4.36 -4.80 0.94
N MET A 188 -3.27 -4.66 1.69
CA MET A 188 -2.92 -5.59 2.79
C MET A 188 -3.91 -5.52 3.96
N LEU A 189 -4.49 -4.34 4.22
CA LEU A 189 -5.51 -4.16 5.26
C LEU A 189 -6.87 -4.74 4.83
N VAL A 190 -7.21 -4.65 3.54
CA VAL A 190 -8.47 -5.16 3.00
C VAL A 190 -8.58 -6.68 3.25
N GLY A 191 -9.65 -7.07 3.95
CA GLY A 191 -9.95 -8.48 4.25
C GLY A 191 -9.28 -9.02 5.53
N ARG A 192 -8.45 -8.21 6.20
CA ARG A 192 -7.88 -8.52 7.52
C ARG A 192 -8.46 -7.61 8.60
N VAL A 193 -8.46 -6.31 8.31
CA VAL A 193 -8.78 -5.29 9.30
C VAL A 193 -9.96 -4.43 8.84
N GLY A 194 -11.13 -4.60 9.47
CA GLY A 194 -12.30 -3.76 9.26
C GLY A 194 -12.68 -3.50 7.79
N GLN A 195 -13.35 -2.37 7.53
CA GLN A 195 -13.56 -1.83 6.18
C GLN A 195 -12.67 -0.58 6.00
N PRO A 196 -11.43 -0.75 5.48
CA PRO A 196 -10.51 0.37 5.31
C PRO A 196 -10.91 1.18 4.07
N MET A 197 -10.98 2.50 4.22
CA MET A 197 -11.30 3.45 3.17
C MET A 197 -10.14 4.42 3.00
N SER A 198 -9.54 4.48 1.82
CA SER A 198 -8.53 5.50 1.53
C SER A 198 -9.19 6.77 1.02
N ALA A 199 -8.88 7.90 1.65
CA ALA A 199 -9.38 9.20 1.19
C ALA A 199 -8.40 9.88 0.23
N LEU A 200 -7.11 9.81 0.54
CA LEU A 200 -6.01 10.44 -0.17
C LEU A 200 -4.76 9.57 0.01
N HIS A 201 -4.14 9.14 -1.09
CA HIS A 201 -2.80 8.57 -1.05
C HIS A 201 -2.03 9.00 -2.29
N SER A 202 -0.74 9.24 -2.08
CA SER A 202 0.29 9.32 -3.12
C SER A 202 1.31 8.21 -2.84
N ASP A 203 2.33 8.10 -3.70
CA ASP A 203 3.44 7.18 -3.46
C ASP A 203 4.24 7.54 -2.20
N LEU A 204 4.11 8.77 -1.68
CA LEU A 204 4.87 9.28 -0.54
C LEU A 204 4.10 9.20 0.79
N GLY A 205 2.77 9.17 0.75
CA GLY A 205 1.95 9.13 1.95
C GLY A 205 0.46 9.29 1.69
N GLY A 206 -0.34 9.13 2.74
CA GLY A 206 -1.79 9.19 2.64
C GLY A 206 -2.51 9.08 3.97
N THR A 207 -3.84 9.12 3.89
CA THR A 207 -4.75 8.90 5.01
C THR A 207 -5.70 7.75 4.69
N ILE A 208 -5.75 6.79 5.61
CA ILE A 208 -6.65 5.64 5.57
C ILE A 208 -7.59 5.74 6.78
N LEU A 209 -8.88 5.58 6.55
CA LEU A 209 -9.91 5.53 7.58
C LEU A 209 -10.37 4.09 7.75
N ILE A 210 -10.34 3.58 8.98
CA ILE A 210 -10.91 2.27 9.31
C ILE A 210 -12.16 2.51 10.14
N GLN A 211 -13.28 1.92 9.74
CA GLN A 211 -14.50 1.96 10.54
C GLN A 211 -14.34 1.10 11.81
N GLY A 212 -14.66 1.68 12.97
CA GLY A 212 -14.59 1.01 14.27
C GLY A 212 -13.22 1.14 14.97
N CYS A 213 -12.97 0.22 15.90
CA CYS A 213 -11.72 0.05 16.64
C CYS A 213 -11.12 -1.30 16.24
N PRO A 214 -10.25 -1.34 15.21
CA PRO A 214 -9.60 -2.56 14.76
C PRO A 214 -8.56 -3.05 15.77
N ASP A 215 -8.20 -4.33 15.69
CA ASP A 215 -7.11 -4.87 16.49
C ASP A 215 -5.77 -4.19 16.11
N THR A 216 -5.21 -3.50 17.08
CA THR A 216 -3.99 -2.72 16.95
C THR A 216 -2.77 -3.62 16.72
N GLU A 217 -2.78 -4.83 17.28
CA GLU A 217 -1.70 -5.82 17.12
C GLU A 217 -1.62 -6.29 15.66
N GLU A 218 -2.77 -6.57 15.04
CA GLU A 218 -2.85 -6.99 13.65
C GLU A 218 -2.35 -5.90 12.69
N ILE A 219 -2.71 -4.63 12.94
CA ILE A 219 -2.18 -3.50 12.17
C ILE A 219 -0.66 -3.41 12.35
N GLY A 220 -0.17 -3.54 13.58
CA GLY A 220 1.25 -3.51 13.89
C GLY A 220 2.04 -4.58 13.14
N ASP A 221 1.53 -5.80 13.06
CA ASP A 221 2.15 -6.92 12.35
C ASP A 221 2.24 -6.69 10.84
N LEU A 222 1.22 -6.05 10.24
CA LEU A 222 1.25 -5.66 8.84
C LEU A 222 2.26 -4.54 8.60
N VAL A 223 2.29 -3.50 9.45
CA VAL A 223 3.21 -2.36 9.30
C VAL A 223 4.66 -2.81 9.37
N ARG A 224 5.00 -3.76 10.25
CA ARG A 224 6.37 -4.33 10.35
C ARG A 224 6.90 -4.93 9.04
N GLN A 225 6.03 -5.28 8.10
CA GLN A 225 6.39 -5.87 6.80
C GLN A 225 6.58 -4.83 5.69
N THR A 226 6.34 -3.54 5.96
CA THR A 226 6.14 -2.52 4.90
C THR A 226 7.18 -1.40 4.88
N ALA A 227 7.98 -1.26 5.94
CA ALA A 227 8.88 -0.11 6.15
C ALA A 227 8.16 1.25 6.10
N LEU A 228 6.88 1.28 6.45
CA LEU A 228 6.07 2.49 6.55
C LEU A 228 6.15 3.10 7.96
N VAL A 229 6.01 4.42 8.02
CA VAL A 229 5.65 5.13 9.25
C VAL A 229 4.14 5.28 9.25
N VAL A 230 3.48 4.75 10.28
CA VAL A 230 2.03 4.82 10.44
C VAL A 230 1.70 5.39 11.80
N VAL A 231 0.89 6.45 11.84
CA VAL A 231 0.31 7.01 13.07
C VAL A 231 -1.17 6.66 13.11
N ALA A 232 -1.60 5.98 14.17
CA ALA A 232 -2.97 5.57 14.40
C ALA A 232 -3.64 6.38 15.52
N ILE A 233 -4.79 6.98 15.21
CA ILE A 233 -5.60 7.77 16.16
C ILE A 233 -7.05 7.29 16.10
N GLU A 234 -7.55 6.84 17.25
CA GLU A 234 -8.96 6.44 17.42
C GLU A 234 -9.81 7.64 17.81
N VAL A 235 -10.89 7.88 17.08
CA VAL A 235 -11.75 9.06 17.26
C VAL A 235 -13.20 8.80 16.88
N ASP A 236 -14.07 9.66 17.41
CA ASP A 236 -15.44 9.79 16.94
C ASP A 236 -15.50 10.45 15.55
N ARG A 237 -16.57 10.16 14.81
CA ARG A 237 -16.76 10.58 13.42
C ARG A 237 -16.62 12.09 13.21
N ASP A 238 -17.11 12.89 14.14
CA ASP A 238 -17.05 14.36 14.08
C ASP A 238 -15.64 14.91 14.31
N ARG A 239 -14.75 14.12 14.93
CA ARG A 239 -13.36 14.45 15.22
C ARG A 239 -12.36 13.96 14.16
N ILE A 240 -12.83 13.23 13.13
CA ILE A 240 -12.00 12.76 12.00
C ILE A 240 -11.17 13.89 11.37
N PRO A 241 -11.73 15.09 11.07
CA PRO A 241 -10.93 16.16 10.47
C PRO A 241 -9.75 16.58 11.34
N SER A 242 -9.98 16.86 12.63
CA SER A 242 -8.91 17.20 13.58
C SER A 242 -7.90 16.07 13.76
N ALA A 243 -8.37 14.82 13.86
CA ALA A 243 -7.48 13.67 14.02
C ALA A 243 -6.59 13.44 12.78
N THR A 244 -7.07 13.84 11.60
CA THR A 244 -6.28 13.76 10.38
C THR A 244 -5.16 14.80 10.39
N GLU A 245 -5.45 16.02 10.82
CA GLU A 245 -4.44 17.07 11.02
C GLU A 245 -3.41 16.62 12.07
N ASP A 246 -3.89 16.20 13.26
CA ASP A 246 -3.04 15.70 14.36
C ASP A 246 -2.16 14.52 13.90
N GLY A 247 -2.72 13.58 13.14
CA GLY A 247 -1.99 12.42 12.63
C GLY A 247 -0.87 12.77 11.65
N HIS A 248 -1.09 13.75 10.76
CA HIS A 248 -0.04 14.23 9.85
C HIS A 248 1.01 15.06 10.56
N GLU A 249 0.62 15.92 11.52
CA GLU A 249 1.59 16.64 12.36
C GLU A 249 2.48 15.67 13.15
N LEU A 250 1.90 14.60 13.70
CA LEU A 250 2.65 13.53 14.37
C LEU A 250 3.57 12.78 13.41
N LEU A 251 3.11 12.49 12.19
CA LEU A 251 3.92 11.84 11.18
C LEU A 251 5.16 12.69 10.82
N ASP A 252 5.00 14.01 10.75
CA ASP A 252 6.11 14.95 10.58
C ASP A 252 7.08 14.93 11.78
N VAL A 253 6.56 14.82 13.01
CA VAL A 253 7.38 14.64 14.22
C VAL A 253 8.21 13.35 14.15
N VAL A 254 7.61 12.22 13.79
CA VAL A 254 8.32 10.93 13.67
C VAL A 254 9.43 11.02 12.63
N ARG A 255 9.14 11.61 11.47
CA ARG A 255 10.10 11.75 10.36
C ARG A 255 11.24 12.68 10.70
N ARG A 256 10.97 13.88 11.22
CA ARG A 256 12.01 14.86 11.58
C ARG A 256 12.89 14.37 12.72
N LEU A 257 12.32 13.62 13.67
CA LEU A 257 13.09 12.99 14.74
C LEU A 257 13.76 11.67 14.35
N HIS A 258 13.70 11.27 13.07
CA HIS A 258 14.33 10.07 12.52
C HIS A 258 13.99 8.79 13.31
N ARG A 259 12.75 8.72 13.78
CA ARG A 259 12.25 7.52 14.44
C ARG A 259 12.10 6.40 13.40
N PRO A 260 12.35 5.13 13.78
CA PRO A 260 12.30 4.03 12.84
C PRO A 260 10.88 3.83 12.27
N PRO A 261 10.74 3.26 11.06
CA PRO A 261 9.45 2.85 10.54
C PRO A 261 8.71 1.92 11.52
N GLY A 262 7.40 2.08 11.62
CA GLY A 262 6.58 1.40 12.62
C GLY A 262 5.20 2.02 12.78
N LEU A 263 4.38 1.35 13.60
CA LEU A 263 3.10 1.85 14.05
C LEU A 263 3.31 2.67 15.33
N TYR A 264 2.75 3.87 15.36
CA TYR A 264 2.77 4.79 16.47
C TYR A 264 1.35 5.21 16.85
N HIS A 265 1.10 5.36 18.14
CA HIS A 265 -0.08 5.99 18.68
C HIS A 265 0.22 7.42 19.11
N PHE A 266 -0.84 8.20 19.34
CA PHE A 266 -0.70 9.55 19.88
C PHE A 266 0.10 9.54 21.19
N ASP A 267 -0.21 8.60 22.09
CA ASP A 267 0.43 8.49 23.41
C ASP A 267 1.94 8.20 23.33
N ASP A 268 2.40 7.53 22.27
CA ASP A 268 3.83 7.26 22.06
C ASP A 268 4.65 8.53 21.75
N LEU A 269 3.96 9.58 21.30
CA LEU A 269 4.55 10.79 20.74
C LEU A 269 4.04 12.08 21.41
N ALA A 270 3.18 11.97 22.41
CA ALA A 270 2.45 13.11 22.96
C ALA A 270 3.38 14.22 23.50
N ILE A 271 4.52 13.84 24.06
CA ILE A 271 5.52 14.79 24.59
C ILE A 271 6.20 15.51 23.43
N GLU A 272 6.77 14.76 22.49
CA GLU A 272 7.43 15.31 21.30
C GLU A 272 6.48 16.22 20.53
N TYR A 273 5.24 15.76 20.31
CA TYR A 273 4.17 16.53 19.68
C TYR A 273 3.96 17.87 20.38
N GLN A 274 3.80 17.88 21.70
CA GLN A 274 3.57 19.14 22.42
C GLN A 274 4.80 20.07 22.44
N LEU A 275 6.01 19.52 22.44
CA LEU A 275 7.25 20.30 22.44
C LEU A 275 7.52 20.96 21.09
N THR A 276 7.09 20.34 19.99
CA THR A 276 7.34 20.85 18.64
C THR A 276 6.29 21.84 18.16
N ARG A 277 5.18 22.06 18.89
CA ARG A 277 4.20 23.08 18.53
C ARG A 277 4.75 24.51 18.70
N PRO A 278 4.44 25.43 17.78
CA PRO A 278 4.80 26.85 17.92
C PRO A 278 4.30 27.44 19.24
N GLY A 279 5.15 28.21 19.92
CA GLY A 279 4.79 28.92 21.14
C GLY A 279 5.98 29.26 22.03
N PRO A 280 5.79 30.12 23.04
CA PRO A 280 6.88 30.67 23.84
C PRO A 280 7.68 29.62 24.62
N GLY A 281 7.11 28.43 24.84
CA GLY A 281 7.83 27.29 25.41
C GLY A 281 8.84 26.68 24.45
N ARG A 282 8.43 26.44 23.18
CA ARG A 282 9.30 25.95 22.10
C ARG A 282 10.43 26.95 21.83
N ASP A 283 10.12 28.25 21.69
CA ASP A 283 11.12 29.29 21.40
C ASP A 283 12.22 29.37 22.46
N ARG A 284 11.85 29.16 23.73
CA ARG A 284 12.82 29.09 24.84
C ARG A 284 13.65 27.82 24.84
N LEU A 285 13.08 26.69 24.42
CA LEU A 285 13.78 25.40 24.35
C LEU A 285 14.73 25.33 23.15
N GLU A 286 14.34 25.93 22.02
CA GLU A 286 15.16 26.10 20.83
C GLU A 286 16.48 26.78 21.17
N THR A 287 16.40 27.94 21.82
CA THR A 287 17.57 28.77 22.17
C THR A 287 18.37 28.24 23.36
N ALA A 288 17.83 27.28 24.13
CA ALA A 288 18.46 26.78 25.36
C ALA A 288 19.81 26.09 25.13
N LEU A 289 20.03 25.54 23.92
CA LEU A 289 21.26 24.82 23.57
C LEU A 289 22.11 25.53 22.50
N ASP A 290 21.82 26.77 22.13
CA ASP A 290 22.55 27.49 21.08
C ASP A 290 24.04 27.60 21.37
N ALA A 291 24.39 28.06 22.58
CA ALA A 291 25.79 28.17 23.01
C ALA A 291 26.48 26.80 23.12
N VAL A 292 25.72 25.73 23.38
CA VAL A 292 26.25 24.35 23.37
C VAL A 292 26.51 23.88 21.94
N ALA A 293 25.67 24.32 21.01
CA ALA A 293 25.72 23.91 19.62
C ALA A 293 26.82 24.55 18.78
N GLU A 294 27.46 25.62 19.27
CA GLU A 294 28.71 26.14 18.70
C GLU A 294 29.83 25.08 18.67
N ASP A 295 29.74 24.04 19.51
CA ASP A 295 30.69 22.94 19.60
C ASP A 295 29.98 21.59 19.31
N PRO A 296 30.10 21.05 18.07
CA PRO A 296 29.46 19.79 17.68
C PRO A 296 29.80 18.60 18.59
N GLU A 297 30.99 18.58 19.19
CA GLU A 297 31.38 17.51 20.11
C GLU A 297 30.59 17.53 21.41
N LEU A 298 30.19 18.72 21.88
CA LEU A 298 29.34 18.86 23.07
C LEU A 298 27.92 18.37 22.79
N VAL A 299 27.36 18.68 21.61
CA VAL A 299 26.05 18.16 21.20
C VAL A 299 26.08 16.64 21.08
N ALA A 300 27.11 16.08 20.43
CA ALA A 300 27.28 14.64 20.34
C ALA A 300 27.41 13.99 21.73
N THR A 301 28.15 14.62 22.64
CA THR A 301 28.29 14.14 24.03
C THR A 301 26.98 14.19 24.78
N LEU A 302 26.20 15.27 24.62
CA LEU A 302 24.88 15.40 25.25
C LEU A 302 23.91 14.32 24.75
N ARG A 303 23.85 14.09 23.43
CA ARG A 303 22.98 13.07 22.83
C ARG A 303 23.32 11.67 23.33
N ALA A 304 24.60 11.29 23.28
CA ALA A 304 25.07 10.01 23.83
C ALA A 304 24.79 9.90 25.34
N HIS A 305 24.91 11.00 26.09
CA HIS A 305 24.62 10.99 27.52
C HIS A 305 23.14 10.76 27.84
N ILE A 306 22.23 11.43 27.12
CA ILE A 306 20.79 11.24 27.26
C ILE A 306 20.38 9.82 26.85
N ASN A 307 20.88 9.32 25.72
CA ASN A 307 20.58 7.96 25.23
C ASN A 307 21.02 6.87 26.20
N ASN A 308 22.09 7.12 26.96
CA ASN A 308 22.57 6.21 28.02
C ASN A 308 21.93 6.46 29.39
N GLY A 309 20.82 7.20 29.48
CA GLY A 309 20.13 7.48 30.74
C GLY A 309 20.97 8.28 31.74
N LEU A 310 21.79 9.21 31.24
CA LEU A 310 22.75 10.01 32.01
C LEU A 310 23.87 9.17 32.69
N ASN A 311 24.19 8.00 32.14
CA ASN A 311 25.29 7.17 32.63
C ASN A 311 26.63 7.55 31.99
N ARG A 312 27.47 8.26 32.75
CA ARG A 312 28.81 8.73 32.32
C ARG A 312 29.72 7.62 31.79
N ARG A 313 29.69 6.44 32.41
CA ARG A 313 30.55 5.31 32.01
C ARG A 313 30.11 4.73 30.67
N LEU A 314 28.81 4.59 30.47
CA LEU A 314 28.26 4.12 29.19
C LEU A 314 28.51 5.16 28.09
N THR A 315 28.33 6.45 28.37
CA THR A 315 28.65 7.54 27.44
C THR A 315 30.12 7.52 27.03
N ALA A 316 31.04 7.39 27.98
CA ALA A 316 32.48 7.33 27.70
C ALA A 316 32.83 6.14 26.79
N ARG A 317 32.21 4.98 27.04
CA ARG A 317 32.38 3.77 26.24
C ARG A 317 31.83 3.92 24.82
N GLU A 318 30.62 4.42 24.66
CA GLU A 318 30.00 4.66 23.34
C GLU A 318 30.82 5.65 22.51
N MET A 319 31.29 6.72 23.15
CA MET A 319 32.06 7.77 22.49
C MET A 319 33.56 7.45 22.34
N HIS A 320 34.03 6.30 22.84
CA HIS A 320 35.44 5.90 22.81
C HIS A 320 36.40 6.95 23.43
N ILE A 321 35.96 7.61 24.52
CA ILE A 321 36.74 8.62 25.25
C ILE A 321 36.85 8.26 26.73
N HIS A 322 37.77 8.92 27.44
CA HIS A 322 37.91 8.73 28.87
C HIS A 322 36.75 9.38 29.65
N GLN A 323 36.35 8.79 30.78
CA GLN A 323 35.24 9.30 31.62
C GLN A 323 35.47 10.74 32.09
N ASN A 324 36.71 11.11 32.43
CA ASN A 324 37.07 12.49 32.79
C ASN A 324 36.74 13.50 31.68
N THR A 325 36.88 13.12 30.42
CA THR A 325 36.56 13.97 29.26
C THR A 325 35.05 14.17 29.16
N VAL A 326 34.26 13.12 29.38
CA VAL A 326 32.79 13.22 29.47
C VAL A 326 32.40 14.18 30.60
N ASP A 327 32.98 14.03 31.79
CA ASP A 327 32.68 14.90 32.93
C ASP A 327 33.02 16.37 32.65
N TYR A 328 34.17 16.63 32.02
CA TYR A 328 34.55 17.97 31.59
C TYR A 328 33.54 18.56 30.59
N ARG A 329 33.18 17.79 29.55
CA ARG A 329 32.21 18.22 28.54
C ARG A 329 30.83 18.48 29.14
N LEU A 330 30.34 17.61 30.03
CA LEU A 330 29.06 17.80 30.73
C LEU A 330 29.05 19.05 31.61
N LYS A 331 30.12 19.30 32.38
CA LYS A 331 30.25 20.54 33.17
C LYS A 331 30.23 21.79 32.28
N ARG A 332 30.85 21.72 31.10
CA ARG A 332 30.82 22.80 30.10
C ARG A 332 29.42 22.98 29.52
N ILE A 333 28.73 21.90 29.15
CA ILE A 333 27.34 21.92 28.65
C ILE A 333 26.41 22.59 29.65
N TYR A 334 26.42 22.18 30.92
CA TYR A 334 25.54 22.75 31.95
C TYR A 334 25.80 24.25 32.16
N ARG A 335 27.07 24.67 32.11
CA ARG A 335 27.43 26.09 32.19
C ARG A 335 26.90 26.90 31.00
N LEU A 336 27.08 26.39 29.78
CA LEU A 336 26.64 27.07 28.54
C LEU A 336 25.11 27.13 28.45
N ALA A 337 24.42 26.04 28.79
CA ALA A 337 22.96 25.96 28.83
C ALA A 337 22.33 26.66 30.05
N ARG A 338 23.14 27.18 30.98
CA ARG A 338 22.69 27.79 32.25
C ARG A 338 21.80 26.87 33.09
N LEU A 339 22.15 25.59 33.15
CA LEU A 339 21.43 24.55 33.89
C LEU A 339 22.22 24.11 35.14
N ASP A 340 21.51 23.75 36.20
CA ASP A 340 22.10 23.18 37.41
C ASP A 340 22.19 21.65 37.31
N SER A 341 23.38 21.10 37.56
CA SER A 341 23.63 19.66 37.56
C SER A 341 22.92 18.90 38.68
N HIS A 342 22.46 19.59 39.72
CA HIS A 342 21.77 19.01 40.87
C HIS A 342 20.25 19.10 40.76
N ASP A 343 19.73 19.79 39.74
CA ASP A 343 18.29 19.89 39.51
C ASP A 343 17.73 18.51 39.11
N PRO A 344 16.77 17.94 39.88
CA PRO A 344 16.13 16.68 39.50
C PRO A 344 15.42 16.74 38.13
N GLY A 345 15.03 17.94 37.68
CA GLY A 345 14.40 18.17 36.38
C GLY A 345 15.37 18.31 35.21
N LEU A 346 16.69 18.22 35.44
CA LEU A 346 17.71 18.46 34.43
C LEU A 346 17.56 17.55 33.20
N ILE A 347 17.31 16.25 33.43
CA ILE A 347 17.16 15.28 32.34
C ILE A 347 16.02 15.66 31.39
N TRP A 348 14.89 16.12 31.94
CA TRP A 348 13.72 16.51 31.17
C TRP A 348 13.97 17.79 30.39
N LYS A 349 14.62 18.78 31.01
CA LYS A 349 14.98 20.04 30.35
C LYS A 349 15.94 19.82 29.18
N LEU A 350 16.98 19.01 29.38
CA LEU A 350 17.95 18.67 28.33
C LEU A 350 17.31 17.87 27.21
N ARG A 351 16.48 16.89 27.54
CA ARG A 351 15.77 16.09 26.54
C ARG A 351 14.81 16.94 25.73
N ALA A 352 14.02 17.79 26.38
CA ALA A 352 13.08 18.68 25.69
C ALA A 352 13.80 19.66 24.76
N ALA A 353 14.89 20.29 25.22
CA ALA A 353 15.67 21.19 24.40
C ALA A 353 16.34 20.49 23.21
N LEU A 354 16.86 19.27 23.42
CA LEU A 354 17.44 18.48 22.34
C LEU A 354 16.39 18.03 21.32
N THR A 355 15.21 17.60 21.77
CA THR A 355 14.09 17.23 20.89
C THR A 355 13.65 18.42 20.02
N VAL A 356 13.44 19.60 20.62
CA VAL A 356 13.07 20.80 19.87
C VAL A 356 14.15 21.17 18.85
N ARG A 357 15.43 21.10 19.25
CA ARG A 357 16.55 21.36 18.36
C ARG A 357 16.64 20.37 17.20
N ASP A 358 16.51 19.07 17.48
CA ASP A 358 16.59 18.02 16.45
C ASP A 358 15.41 18.14 15.46
N TYR A 359 14.23 18.56 15.92
CA TYR A 359 13.08 18.85 15.07
C TYR A 359 13.29 20.09 14.18
N LEU A 360 13.87 21.15 14.73
CA LEU A 360 14.09 22.45 14.06
C LEU A 360 15.31 22.49 13.14
N GLY A 361 16.39 21.78 13.48
CA GLY A 361 17.64 21.77 12.72
C GLY A 361 17.48 21.28 11.27
N LEU A 362 16.30 20.78 10.90
CA LEU A 362 15.94 20.36 9.56
C LEU A 362 15.16 21.43 8.78
N GLU A 363 14.44 22.34 9.44
CA GLU A 363 13.79 23.48 8.76
C GLU A 363 14.85 24.35 8.08
N ASN A 364 15.97 24.61 8.76
CA ASN A 364 17.07 25.42 8.22
C ASN A 364 17.85 24.70 7.10
N ASN A 365 17.93 23.36 7.11
CA ASN A 365 18.62 22.60 6.06
C ASN A 365 17.74 22.39 4.81
N GLU A 366 16.41 22.31 4.96
CA GLU A 366 15.47 22.22 3.82
C GLU A 366 15.29 23.57 3.11
N GLU A 367 15.30 24.69 3.84
CA GLU A 367 15.30 26.03 3.23
C GLU A 367 16.60 26.38 2.49
N GLU A 368 17.77 25.89 2.96
CA GLU A 368 19.04 26.05 2.25
C GLU A 368 19.19 25.11 1.04
N ALA A 369 18.41 24.03 0.97
CA ALA A 369 18.49 23.01 -0.09
C ALA A 369 17.59 23.29 -1.32
N SER A 370 16.92 24.44 -1.39
CA SER A 370 16.15 24.85 -2.58
C SER A 370 17.04 25.66 -3.54
N PRO A 371 17.52 25.10 -4.68
CA PRO A 371 18.21 25.89 -5.68
C PRO A 371 17.18 26.60 -6.58
N ILE A 372 17.53 27.84 -6.93
CA ILE A 372 16.91 28.69 -7.95
C ILE A 372 16.78 27.97 -9.29
#